data_AF-A0A7S4PMG3-F1
#
_entry.id   AF-A0A7S4PMG3-F1
#
_cell.length_a   1.000
_cell.length_b   1.000
_cell.length_c   1.000
_cell.angle_alpha   90.00
_cell.angle_beta   90.00
_cell.angle_gamma   90.00
#
_symmetry.space_group_name_H-M   'P 1'
#
loop_
_entity.id
_entity.type
_entity.pdbx_description
1 polymer ?
#
loop_
_entity_poly.entity_id
_entity_poly.type
_entity_poly.pdbx_seq_one_letter_code
_entity_poly.pdbx_strand_id
1 'polypeptide(L)'
;TTERPALSDILPKVLKAGECAGILNKDGEEILGLPSGIPVAPAEGDQPASLAGSLIGEPGMVAVSFGTSVCANSMGDRPFKGVHPGVDHFCAVDGRPINMVWRRNGTTFMNTVVDMFGVARGDSEKGASFEALMPLASQAPADCGGLLALPFVDDEPGVGVHRGGTALMIGLRPDNALPGNLVKAAFLAPVFNMRSGFDVLEEQGFPRHEIILSGGLTQTPSLGQVLADATHTPVTLFDSSSEGCAWGAAIMACYTHARREGNNTSWSQFLKGLSRDGGIRFEPQEDAAAIYDACYNRFMKLLATQDDLDHALT
;
A
#
# COMPACT_ATOMS: atom_id res chain seq x y z
N THR A 1 34.78 13.37 -34.23
CA THR A 1 34.16 13.13 -32.91
C THR A 1 32.66 13.25 -33.09
N THR A 2 31.93 12.14 -33.09
CA THR A 2 30.46 12.17 -33.18
C THR A 2 29.92 12.72 -31.87
N GLU A 3 29.39 13.94 -31.92
CA GLU A 3 28.66 14.54 -30.80
C GLU A 3 27.49 13.62 -30.45
N ARG A 4 27.41 13.22 -29.18
CA ARG A 4 26.27 12.46 -28.69
C ARG A 4 25.07 13.42 -28.63
N PRO A 5 23.86 12.96 -29.01
CA PRO A 5 22.66 13.80 -28.95
C PRO A 5 22.38 14.26 -27.52
N ALA A 6 21.69 15.39 -27.36
CA ALA A 6 21.25 15.84 -26.05
C ALA A 6 20.22 14.84 -25.49
N LEU A 7 20.19 14.67 -24.16
CA LEU A 7 19.23 13.77 -23.50
C LEU A 7 17.78 14.12 -23.86
N SER A 8 17.48 15.41 -24.02
CA SER A 8 16.16 15.90 -24.45
C SER A 8 15.72 15.37 -25.82
N ASP A 9 16.66 14.99 -26.67
CA ASP A 9 16.40 14.58 -28.05
C ASP A 9 16.15 13.07 -28.14
N ILE A 10 16.47 12.32 -27.08
CA ILE A 10 16.31 10.86 -27.02
C ILE A 10 15.28 10.40 -25.99
N LEU A 11 14.94 11.24 -25.01
CA LEU A 11 13.94 10.91 -24.00
C LEU A 11 12.52 11.29 -24.48
N PRO A 12 11.49 10.49 -24.16
CA PRO A 12 10.11 10.85 -24.46
C PRO A 12 9.69 12.16 -23.79
N LYS A 13 8.78 12.89 -24.44
CA LYS A 13 8.11 14.02 -23.80
C LYS A 13 7.17 13.51 -22.71
N VAL A 14 7.27 14.10 -21.52
CA VAL A 14 6.35 13.84 -20.41
C VAL A 14 5.01 14.53 -20.67
N LEU A 15 3.91 13.79 -20.51
CA LEU A 15 2.53 14.26 -20.60
C LEU A 15 1.80 13.93 -19.29
N LYS A 16 0.80 14.73 -18.96
CA LYS A 16 -0.08 14.57 -17.80
C LYS A 16 -1.45 14.02 -18.21
N ALA A 17 -2.15 13.41 -17.26
CA ALA A 17 -3.54 13.04 -17.42
C ALA A 17 -4.36 14.20 -18.00
N GLY A 18 -5.17 13.88 -19.00
CA GLY A 18 -5.97 14.86 -19.72
C GLY A 18 -5.32 15.41 -20.99
N GLU A 19 -4.00 15.25 -21.15
CA GLU A 19 -3.33 15.51 -22.42
C GLU A 19 -3.55 14.36 -23.40
N CYS A 20 -3.40 14.61 -24.70
CA CYS A 20 -3.57 13.60 -25.74
C CYS A 20 -2.21 13.06 -26.16
N ALA A 21 -1.92 11.79 -25.92
CA ALA A 21 -0.67 11.14 -26.34
C ALA A 21 -0.67 10.73 -27.82
N GLY A 22 -1.82 10.80 -28.47
CA GLY A 22 -1.98 10.54 -29.89
C GLY A 22 -3.42 10.15 -30.23
N ILE A 23 -3.60 9.64 -31.44
CA ILE A 23 -4.85 9.02 -31.88
C ILE A 23 -4.56 7.62 -32.39
N LEU A 24 -5.52 6.71 -32.22
CA LEU A 24 -5.43 5.38 -32.81
C LEU A 24 -5.38 5.52 -34.34
N ASN A 25 -4.30 5.03 -34.96
CA ASN A 25 -4.13 5.04 -36.41
C ASN A 25 -4.81 3.81 -37.05
N LYS A 26 -4.74 3.70 -38.38
CA LYS A 26 -5.34 2.58 -39.12
C LYS A 26 -4.72 1.23 -38.75
N ASP A 27 -3.41 1.19 -38.51
CA ASP A 27 -2.72 -0.05 -38.10
C ASP A 27 -3.25 -0.52 -36.73
N GLY A 28 -3.45 0.42 -35.80
CA GLY A 28 -4.06 0.16 -34.50
C GLY A 28 -5.52 -0.27 -34.58
N GLU A 29 -6.29 0.28 -35.52
CA GLU A 29 -7.67 -0.17 -35.81
C GLU A 29 -7.70 -1.64 -36.26
N GLU A 30 -6.79 -2.04 -37.15
CA GLU A 30 -6.69 -3.42 -37.62
C GLU A 30 -6.31 -4.40 -36.49
N ILE A 31 -5.40 -4.01 -35.60
CA ILE A 31 -4.94 -4.85 -34.47
C ILE A 31 -6.00 -4.97 -33.37
N LEU A 32 -6.63 -3.86 -32.98
CA LEU A 32 -7.49 -3.80 -31.79
C LEU A 32 -8.98 -3.96 -32.13
N GLY A 33 -9.37 -3.82 -33.40
CA GLY A 33 -10.79 -3.80 -33.80
C GLY A 33 -11.55 -2.56 -33.30
N LEU A 34 -10.83 -1.47 -33.00
CA LEU A 34 -11.38 -0.22 -32.50
C LEU A 34 -11.29 0.88 -33.58
N PRO A 35 -12.27 1.80 -33.69
CA PRO A 35 -12.23 2.87 -34.70
C PRO A 35 -10.96 3.74 -34.65
N SER A 36 -10.35 4.00 -35.80
CA SER A 36 -9.29 5.00 -35.90
C SER A 36 -9.78 6.40 -35.51
N GLY A 37 -8.86 7.23 -35.03
CA GLY A 37 -9.14 8.58 -34.54
C GLY A 37 -9.49 8.67 -33.05
N ILE A 38 -9.69 7.54 -32.36
CA ILE A 38 -9.91 7.52 -30.90
C ILE A 38 -8.69 8.13 -30.19
N PRO A 39 -8.89 9.09 -29.28
CA PRO A 39 -7.81 9.66 -28.47
C PRO A 39 -7.13 8.61 -27.59
N VAL A 40 -5.80 8.68 -27.48
CA VAL A 40 -5.02 7.83 -26.58
C VAL A 40 -4.54 8.68 -25.39
N ALA A 41 -4.86 8.25 -24.17
CA ALA A 41 -4.32 8.88 -22.96
C ALA A 41 -2.82 8.58 -22.81
N PRO A 42 -2.07 9.44 -22.09
CA PRO A 42 -0.68 9.16 -21.76
C PRO A 42 -0.56 7.83 -21.02
N ALA A 43 0.44 7.03 -21.41
CA ALA A 43 0.79 5.82 -20.70
C ALA A 43 1.37 6.17 -19.33
N GLU A 44 1.05 5.37 -18.33
CA GLU A 44 1.52 5.56 -16.97
C GLU A 44 1.95 4.25 -16.31
N GLY A 45 2.72 4.38 -15.24
CA GLY A 45 3.10 3.25 -14.38
C GLY A 45 1.91 2.66 -13.63
N ASP A 46 2.09 1.45 -13.13
CA ASP A 46 1.07 0.71 -12.37
C ASP A 46 0.66 1.43 -11.07
N GLN A 47 1.61 2.01 -10.34
CA GLN A 47 1.32 2.75 -9.10
C GLN A 47 0.51 4.03 -9.37
N PRO A 48 0.94 4.99 -10.22
CA PRO A 48 0.13 6.16 -10.56
C PRO A 48 -1.25 5.82 -11.13
N ALA A 49 -1.34 4.80 -11.99
CA ALA A 49 -2.62 4.31 -12.50
C ALA A 49 -3.50 3.72 -11.38
N SER A 50 -2.92 2.97 -10.44
CA SER A 50 -3.68 2.43 -9.31
C SER A 50 -4.17 3.51 -8.33
N LEU A 51 -3.41 4.61 -8.14
CA LEU A 51 -3.92 5.79 -7.42
C LEU A 51 -5.12 6.41 -8.13
N ALA A 52 -5.05 6.56 -9.46
CA ALA A 52 -6.16 7.02 -10.28
C ALA A 52 -7.41 6.13 -10.12
N GLY A 53 -7.23 4.81 -10.20
CA GLY A 53 -8.31 3.84 -9.99
C GLY A 53 -8.85 3.81 -8.56
N SER A 54 -8.04 4.24 -7.60
CA SER A 54 -8.45 4.45 -6.19
C SER A 54 -9.13 5.79 -5.95
N LEU A 55 -9.31 6.60 -7.01
CA LEU A 55 -9.83 7.98 -6.96
C LEU A 55 -9.03 8.90 -6.02
N ILE A 56 -7.75 8.61 -5.85
CA ILE A 56 -6.85 9.45 -5.04
C ILE A 56 -6.41 10.64 -5.88
N GLY A 57 -6.97 11.81 -5.58
CA GLY A 57 -6.71 13.05 -6.31
C GLY A 57 -6.31 14.22 -5.43
N GLU A 58 -6.14 14.03 -4.12
CA GLU A 58 -5.82 15.10 -3.18
C GLU A 58 -4.67 14.74 -2.23
N PRO A 59 -3.84 15.74 -1.86
CA PRO A 59 -2.86 15.58 -0.81
C PRO A 59 -3.48 15.05 0.49
N GLY A 60 -2.79 14.14 1.15
CA GLY A 60 -3.25 13.52 2.39
C GLY A 60 -4.10 12.26 2.21
N MET A 61 -4.53 11.93 1.00
CA MET A 61 -5.04 10.60 0.69
C MET A 61 -3.87 9.64 0.43
N VAL A 62 -3.97 8.42 0.96
CA VAL A 62 -2.92 7.40 0.86
C VAL A 62 -3.52 6.11 0.31
N ALA A 63 -2.95 5.58 -0.77
CA ALA A 63 -3.31 4.24 -1.26
C ALA A 63 -2.45 3.23 -0.53
N VAL A 64 -3.05 2.30 0.21
CA VAL A 64 -2.32 1.22 0.88
C VAL A 64 -2.74 -0.12 0.29
N SER A 65 -1.76 -0.92 -0.09
CA SER A 65 -1.96 -2.30 -0.52
C SER A 65 -1.09 -3.22 0.31
N PHE A 66 -1.71 -4.27 0.84
CA PHE A 66 -1.02 -5.35 1.55
C PHE A 66 -1.08 -6.63 0.72
N GLY A 67 0.09 -7.09 0.30
CA GLY A 67 0.31 -8.41 -0.27
C GLY A 67 1.57 -9.01 0.33
N THR A 68 2.33 -9.76 -0.48
CA THR A 68 3.66 -10.25 -0.07
C THR A 68 4.58 -9.12 0.39
N SER A 69 4.43 -7.95 -0.22
CA SER A 69 4.97 -6.65 0.21
C SER A 69 3.86 -5.67 0.57
N VAL A 70 4.21 -4.57 1.23
CA VAL A 70 3.31 -3.44 1.52
C VAL A 70 3.75 -2.24 0.70
N CYS A 71 2.79 -1.64 -0.01
CA CYS A 71 3.00 -0.35 -0.68
C CYS A 71 2.02 0.66 -0.09
N ALA A 72 2.52 1.81 0.34
CA ALA A 72 1.70 2.92 0.78
C ALA A 72 2.08 4.20 0.02
N ASN A 73 1.24 4.59 -0.92
CA ASN A 73 1.45 5.73 -1.80
C ASN A 73 0.77 6.97 -1.22
N SER A 74 1.57 7.90 -0.69
CA SER A 74 1.08 9.18 -0.17
C SER A 74 1.17 10.26 -1.24
N MET A 75 0.02 10.81 -1.64
CA MET A 75 0.00 11.96 -2.54
C MET A 75 0.38 13.24 -1.78
N GLY A 76 1.35 13.98 -2.32
CA GLY A 76 1.84 15.24 -1.75
C GLY A 76 1.39 16.47 -2.55
N ASP A 77 1.55 17.64 -1.93
CA ASP A 77 1.41 18.96 -2.57
C ASP A 77 2.75 19.64 -2.86
N ARG A 78 3.85 19.03 -2.41
CA ARG A 78 5.21 19.56 -2.48
C ARG A 78 6.26 18.46 -2.61
N PRO A 79 7.45 18.74 -3.16
CA PRO A 79 8.53 17.77 -3.22
C PRO A 79 8.98 17.32 -1.83
N PHE A 80 9.35 16.05 -1.71
CA PHE A 80 10.06 15.54 -0.54
C PHE A 80 11.47 16.14 -0.47
N LYS A 81 11.94 16.42 0.75
CA LYS A 81 13.26 17.01 0.98
C LYS A 81 14.29 15.89 1.20
N GLY A 82 15.30 15.86 0.34
CA GLY A 82 16.40 14.89 0.44
C GLY A 82 16.02 13.53 -0.13
N VAL A 83 16.73 12.49 0.35
CA VAL A 83 16.51 11.08 -0.03
C VAL A 83 16.40 10.29 1.27
N HIS A 84 15.42 9.40 1.36
CA HIS A 84 15.27 8.48 2.49
C HIS A 84 15.25 7.03 1.98
N PRO A 85 16.05 6.09 2.53
CA PRO A 85 16.14 4.72 2.03
C PRO A 85 14.81 3.94 2.03
N GLY A 86 13.87 4.32 2.89
CA GLY A 86 12.55 3.70 3.00
C GLY A 86 11.42 4.43 2.26
N VAL A 87 11.72 5.44 1.44
CA VAL A 87 10.71 6.21 0.70
C VAL A 87 11.15 6.37 -0.76
N ASP A 88 10.34 5.86 -1.67
CA ASP A 88 10.51 6.05 -3.11
C ASP A 88 9.70 7.25 -3.60
N HIS A 89 10.26 8.03 -4.53
CA HIS A 89 9.63 9.24 -5.04
C HIS A 89 9.28 9.10 -6.52
N PHE A 90 8.04 9.42 -6.88
CA PHE A 90 7.57 9.53 -8.26
C PHE A 90 6.44 10.54 -8.37
N CYS A 91 5.76 10.59 -9.52
CA CYS A 91 4.68 11.53 -9.77
C CYS A 91 3.35 10.80 -9.97
N ALA A 92 2.27 11.42 -9.51
CA ALA A 92 0.92 11.10 -9.91
C ALA A 92 0.70 11.52 -11.37
N VAL A 93 -0.40 11.03 -11.94
CA VAL A 93 -0.75 11.25 -13.34
C VAL A 93 -0.97 12.73 -13.69
N ASP A 94 -1.24 13.61 -12.71
CA ASP A 94 -1.34 15.07 -12.89
C ASP A 94 -0.02 15.82 -12.64
N GLY A 95 1.05 15.08 -12.33
CA GLY A 95 2.39 15.58 -12.04
C GLY A 95 2.61 15.98 -10.58
N ARG A 96 1.68 15.70 -9.66
CA ARG A 96 1.91 15.90 -8.22
C ARG A 96 2.90 14.86 -7.68
N PRO A 97 3.73 15.19 -6.67
CA PRO A 97 4.63 14.23 -6.07
C PRO A 97 3.87 13.12 -5.34
N ILE A 98 4.35 11.89 -5.45
CA ILE A 98 3.95 10.73 -4.65
C ILE A 98 5.18 10.29 -3.87
N ASN A 99 4.98 10.04 -2.57
CA ASN A 99 5.96 9.43 -1.69
C ASN A 99 5.45 8.04 -1.32
N MET A 100 6.11 7.01 -1.84
CA MET A 100 5.77 5.63 -1.59
C MET A 100 6.62 5.08 -0.44
N VAL A 101 5.95 4.68 0.63
CA VAL A 101 6.55 3.79 1.63
C VAL A 101 6.41 2.37 1.09
N TRP A 102 7.52 1.76 0.76
CA TRP A 102 7.57 0.37 0.31
C TRP A 102 8.24 -0.49 1.38
N ARG A 103 7.57 -1.59 1.76
CA ARG A 103 8.11 -2.61 2.67
C ARG A 103 8.05 -3.98 2.00
N ARG A 104 9.20 -4.64 1.86
CA ARG A 104 9.28 -5.97 1.26
C ARG A 104 8.50 -7.01 2.07
N ASN A 105 8.57 -6.95 3.38
CA ASN A 105 7.96 -7.93 4.28
C ASN A 105 6.53 -7.52 4.64
N GLY A 106 5.58 -7.86 3.77
CA GLY A 106 4.14 -7.70 4.00
C GLY A 106 3.53 -8.90 4.73
N THR A 107 2.58 -9.58 4.09
CA THR A 107 1.79 -10.64 4.73
C THR A 107 2.53 -11.98 4.82
N THR A 108 3.72 -12.13 4.23
CA THR A 108 4.44 -13.42 4.15
C THR A 108 4.66 -14.08 5.51
N PHE A 109 5.03 -13.30 6.52
CA PHE A 109 5.22 -13.83 7.88
C PHE A 109 3.89 -14.28 8.51
N MET A 110 2.83 -13.47 8.39
CA MET A 110 1.48 -13.84 8.85
C MET A 110 0.98 -15.11 8.15
N ASN A 111 1.15 -15.21 6.83
CA ASN A 111 0.75 -16.38 6.05
C ASN A 111 1.49 -17.63 6.53
N THR A 112 2.78 -17.51 6.83
CA THR A 112 3.59 -18.60 7.39
C THR A 112 3.05 -19.07 8.75
N VAL A 113 2.69 -18.15 9.65
CA VAL A 113 2.09 -18.49 10.95
C VAL A 113 0.73 -19.18 10.76
N VAL A 114 -0.11 -18.69 9.84
CA VAL A 114 -1.41 -19.31 9.50
C VAL A 114 -1.21 -20.73 8.95
N ASP A 115 -0.29 -20.91 8.01
CA ASP A 115 0.01 -22.20 7.39
C ASP A 115 0.54 -23.22 8.42
N MET A 116 1.37 -22.80 9.38
CA MET A 116 1.85 -23.66 10.47
C MET A 116 0.70 -24.24 11.31
N PHE A 117 -0.28 -23.41 11.67
CA PHE A 117 -1.48 -23.88 12.36
C PHE A 117 -2.37 -24.75 11.47
N GLY A 118 -2.45 -24.45 10.18
CA GLY A 118 -3.15 -25.27 9.19
C GLY A 118 -2.62 -26.70 9.14
N VAL A 119 -1.30 -26.85 9.05
CA VAL A 119 -0.62 -28.16 9.12
C VAL A 119 -0.96 -28.91 10.41
N ALA A 120 -0.91 -28.22 11.56
CA ALA A 120 -1.23 -28.83 12.85
C ALA A 120 -2.70 -29.27 12.97
N ARG A 121 -3.61 -28.61 12.25
CA ARG A 121 -5.04 -28.93 12.18
C ARG A 121 -5.37 -30.03 11.15
N GLY A 122 -4.45 -30.34 10.24
CA GLY A 122 -4.68 -31.25 9.13
C GLY A 122 -5.49 -30.63 7.98
N ASP A 123 -5.45 -29.29 7.85
CA ASP A 123 -6.12 -28.59 6.75
C ASP A 123 -5.37 -28.87 5.43
N SER A 124 -6.05 -29.37 4.41
CA SER A 124 -5.45 -29.70 3.10
C SER A 124 -5.53 -28.57 2.07
N GLU A 125 -6.37 -27.57 2.32
CA GLU A 125 -6.60 -26.42 1.45
C GLU A 125 -6.11 -25.14 2.12
N LYS A 126 -5.35 -24.30 1.39
CA LYS A 126 -4.78 -23.06 1.94
C LYS A 126 -5.84 -22.11 2.51
N GLY A 127 -7.05 -22.07 1.92
CA GLY A 127 -8.13 -21.18 2.37
C GLY A 127 -8.70 -21.55 3.73
N ALA A 128 -8.77 -22.85 4.04
CA ALA A 128 -9.43 -23.34 5.26
C ALA A 128 -8.76 -22.82 6.55
N SER A 129 -7.43 -22.70 6.55
CA SER A 129 -6.69 -22.20 7.70
C SER A 129 -6.89 -20.71 7.92
N PHE A 130 -7.01 -19.91 6.86
CA PHE A 130 -7.36 -18.49 6.98
C PHE A 130 -8.78 -18.32 7.53
N GLU A 131 -9.76 -19.04 7.00
CA GLU A 131 -11.14 -19.00 7.48
C GLU A 131 -11.25 -19.37 8.96
N ALA A 132 -10.46 -20.34 9.42
CA ALA A 132 -10.45 -20.75 10.82
C ALA A 132 -9.74 -19.75 11.76
N LEU A 133 -8.67 -19.10 11.30
CA LEU A 133 -7.79 -18.30 12.18
C LEU A 133 -8.07 -16.80 12.14
N MET A 134 -8.55 -16.24 11.03
CA MET A 134 -8.83 -14.80 10.92
C MET A 134 -9.90 -14.31 11.92
N PRO A 135 -10.97 -15.07 12.22
CA PRO A 135 -11.91 -14.70 13.28
C PRO A 135 -11.25 -14.64 14.67
N LEU A 136 -10.34 -15.58 14.96
CA LEU A 136 -9.60 -15.61 16.23
C LEU A 136 -8.65 -14.42 16.33
N ALA A 137 -7.95 -14.08 15.24
CA ALA A 137 -7.10 -12.89 15.18
C ALA A 137 -7.90 -11.60 15.36
N SER A 138 -9.10 -11.52 14.78
CA SER A 138 -9.99 -10.36 14.94
C SER A 138 -10.46 -10.19 16.38
N GLN A 139 -10.72 -11.29 17.10
CA GLN A 139 -11.17 -11.29 18.50
C GLN A 139 -10.03 -11.19 19.52
N ALA A 140 -8.78 -11.38 19.10
CA ALA A 140 -7.63 -11.27 19.98
C ALA A 140 -7.51 -9.84 20.54
N PRO A 141 -7.06 -9.68 21.81
CA PRO A 141 -6.84 -8.36 22.41
C PRO A 141 -5.92 -7.49 21.53
N ALA A 142 -6.10 -6.17 21.60
CA ALA A 142 -5.35 -5.23 20.78
C ALA A 142 -3.82 -5.37 20.94
N ASP A 143 -3.35 -5.70 22.13
CA ASP A 143 -1.93 -5.91 22.45
C ASP A 143 -1.44 -7.35 22.21
N CYS A 144 -2.28 -8.22 21.62
CA CYS A 144 -2.00 -9.63 21.37
C CYS A 144 -1.58 -10.41 22.64
N GLY A 145 -2.08 -10.03 23.83
CA GLY A 145 -1.68 -10.65 25.09
C GLY A 145 -0.23 -10.31 25.48
N GLY A 146 0.29 -9.20 24.96
CA GLY A 146 1.65 -8.72 25.13
C GLY A 146 2.66 -9.25 24.11
N LEU A 147 2.23 -10.03 23.11
CA LEU A 147 3.11 -10.51 22.04
C LEU A 147 3.57 -9.38 21.12
N LEU A 148 4.80 -9.51 20.62
CA LEU A 148 5.37 -8.63 19.59
C LEU A 148 6.08 -9.49 18.53
N ALA A 149 6.20 -8.96 17.33
CA ALA A 149 6.89 -9.63 16.24
C ALA A 149 7.65 -8.66 15.33
N LEU A 150 8.71 -9.18 14.68
CA LEU A 150 9.33 -8.56 13.51
C LEU A 150 9.02 -9.42 12.28
N PRO A 151 8.74 -8.80 11.11
CA PRO A 151 8.21 -9.53 9.96
C PRO A 151 9.30 -10.06 9.00
N PHE A 152 10.58 -9.91 9.32
CA PHE A 152 11.72 -10.00 8.39
C PHE A 152 12.06 -11.42 7.93
N VAL A 153 11.20 -11.99 7.10
CA VAL A 153 11.45 -13.24 6.37
C VAL A 153 12.47 -13.00 5.26
N ASP A 154 12.46 -11.82 4.65
CA ASP A 154 13.42 -11.33 3.66
C ASP A 154 14.08 -10.02 4.16
N ASP A 155 15.07 -9.49 3.43
CA ASP A 155 15.70 -8.22 3.77
C ASP A 155 14.70 -7.04 3.75
N GLU A 156 15.00 -5.98 4.49
CA GLU A 156 14.17 -4.77 4.55
C GLU A 156 15.07 -3.52 4.61
N PRO A 157 15.70 -3.14 3.48
CA PRO A 157 16.69 -2.06 3.44
C PRO A 157 16.13 -0.72 3.93
N GLY A 158 14.83 -0.49 3.74
CA GLY A 158 14.14 0.73 4.17
C GLY A 158 14.09 0.95 5.69
N VAL A 159 14.51 -0.03 6.49
CA VAL A 159 14.72 0.08 7.95
C VAL A 159 16.07 -0.48 8.40
N GLY A 160 17.02 -0.68 7.48
CA GLY A 160 18.37 -1.15 7.80
C GLY A 160 18.50 -2.67 8.00
N VAL A 161 17.48 -3.46 7.69
CA VAL A 161 17.59 -4.93 7.73
C VAL A 161 18.26 -5.39 6.44
N HIS A 162 19.50 -5.87 6.52
CA HIS A 162 20.30 -6.24 5.35
C HIS A 162 20.14 -7.70 4.93
N ARG A 163 19.52 -8.54 5.76
CA ARG A 163 19.31 -9.96 5.51
C ARG A 163 17.94 -10.41 6.02
N GLY A 164 17.28 -11.29 5.28
CA GLY A 164 16.11 -12.00 5.75
C GLY A 164 16.40 -13.16 6.71
N GLY A 165 15.34 -13.89 7.07
CA GLY A 165 15.41 -15.06 7.94
C GLY A 165 15.46 -14.73 9.44
N THR A 166 15.12 -13.51 9.81
CA THR A 166 15.14 -12.99 11.19
C THR A 166 13.74 -12.66 11.71
N ALA A 167 12.69 -13.04 10.97
CA ALA A 167 11.31 -12.97 11.45
C ALA A 167 11.19 -13.70 12.79
N LEU A 168 10.60 -13.02 13.78
CA LEU A 168 10.61 -13.47 15.17
C LEU A 168 9.35 -13.06 15.90
N MET A 169 8.99 -13.84 16.91
CA MET A 169 7.89 -13.55 17.83
C MET A 169 8.37 -13.67 19.27
N ILE A 170 8.11 -12.66 20.09
CA ILE A 170 8.60 -12.58 21.47
C ILE A 170 7.47 -12.38 22.47
N GLY A 171 7.73 -12.75 23.73
CA GLY A 171 6.79 -12.58 24.84
C GLY A 171 5.80 -13.72 25.01
N LEU A 172 6.05 -14.88 24.39
CA LEU A 172 5.20 -16.06 24.52
C LEU A 172 5.22 -16.60 25.95
N ARG A 173 4.02 -16.87 26.47
CA ARG A 173 3.76 -17.45 27.80
C ARG A 173 2.59 -18.43 27.68
N PRO A 174 2.46 -19.39 28.62
CA PRO A 174 1.36 -20.36 28.59
C PRO A 174 -0.05 -19.73 28.51
N ASP A 175 -0.24 -18.55 29.09
CA ASP A 175 -1.51 -17.83 29.14
C ASP A 175 -1.85 -17.02 27.87
N ASN A 176 -0.85 -16.67 27.04
CA ASN A 176 -1.05 -15.84 25.84
C ASN A 176 -0.75 -16.57 24.51
N ALA A 177 -0.30 -17.82 24.56
CA ALA A 177 0.03 -18.66 23.42
C ALA A 177 -1.23 -19.16 22.67
N LEU A 178 -2.05 -18.23 22.21
CA LEU A 178 -3.31 -18.47 21.53
C LEU A 178 -3.17 -18.19 20.03
N PRO A 179 -3.70 -19.04 19.12
CA PRO A 179 -3.55 -18.83 17.67
C PRO A 179 -3.94 -17.43 17.19
N GLY A 180 -5.03 -16.87 17.73
CA GLY A 180 -5.45 -15.49 17.43
C GLY A 180 -4.41 -14.44 17.80
N ASN A 181 -3.76 -14.57 18.97
CA ASN A 181 -2.70 -13.65 19.40
C ASN A 181 -1.48 -13.72 18.48
N LEU A 182 -1.03 -14.95 18.14
CA LEU A 182 0.11 -15.14 17.25
C LEU A 182 -0.17 -14.56 15.85
N VAL A 183 -1.33 -14.84 15.28
CA VAL A 183 -1.72 -14.35 13.95
C VAL A 183 -1.86 -12.82 13.96
N LYS A 184 -2.53 -12.23 14.96
CA LYS A 184 -2.67 -10.77 15.07
C LYS A 184 -1.32 -10.09 15.29
N ALA A 185 -0.41 -10.65 16.08
CA ALA A 185 0.94 -10.11 16.26
C ALA A 185 1.75 -10.17 14.95
N ALA A 186 1.64 -11.26 14.19
CA ALA A 186 2.27 -11.40 12.88
C ALA A 186 1.69 -10.43 11.83
N PHE A 187 0.41 -10.07 11.95
CA PHE A 187 -0.24 -9.02 11.14
C PHE A 187 0.19 -7.60 11.53
N LEU A 188 0.30 -7.31 12.83
CA LEU A 188 0.70 -5.98 13.30
C LEU A 188 2.15 -5.64 12.96
N ALA A 189 3.02 -6.64 12.84
CA ALA A 189 4.43 -6.43 12.49
C ALA A 189 4.65 -5.66 11.17
N PRO A 190 4.09 -6.08 10.01
CA PRO A 190 4.18 -5.29 8.78
C PRO A 190 3.41 -3.96 8.85
N VAL A 191 2.31 -3.87 9.62
CA VAL A 191 1.58 -2.61 9.84
C VAL A 191 2.47 -1.59 10.54
N PHE A 192 3.17 -1.99 11.60
CA PHE A 192 4.11 -1.13 12.33
C PHE A 192 5.36 -0.79 11.51
N ASN A 193 5.86 -1.73 10.72
CA ASN A 193 6.94 -1.46 9.77
C ASN A 193 6.53 -0.41 8.71
N MET A 194 5.30 -0.48 8.21
CA MET A 194 4.77 0.56 7.31
C MET A 194 4.59 1.89 8.06
N ARG A 195 4.06 1.86 9.29
CA ARG A 195 3.87 3.06 10.12
C ARG A 195 5.18 3.83 10.33
N SER A 196 6.32 3.16 10.52
CA SER A 196 7.61 3.86 10.63
C SER A 196 8.00 4.62 9.35
N GLY A 197 7.53 4.20 8.18
CA GLY A 197 7.69 4.98 6.95
C GLY A 197 6.74 6.17 6.88
N PHE A 198 5.55 6.06 7.47
CA PHE A 198 4.64 7.20 7.62
C PHE A 198 5.17 8.26 8.57
N ASP A 199 5.85 7.89 9.65
CA ASP A 199 6.47 8.85 10.56
C ASP A 199 7.48 9.74 9.80
N VAL A 200 8.28 9.16 8.90
CA VAL A 200 9.21 9.90 8.01
C VAL A 200 8.47 10.92 7.13
N LEU A 201 7.30 10.55 6.60
CA LEU A 201 6.49 11.46 5.79
C LEU A 201 5.89 12.59 6.64
N GLU A 202 5.43 12.25 7.85
CA GLU A 202 4.83 13.20 8.79
C GLU A 202 5.84 14.21 9.34
N GLU A 203 7.10 13.80 9.57
CA GLU A 203 8.21 14.71 9.92
C GLU A 203 8.47 15.77 8.83
N GLN A 204 8.16 15.45 7.58
CA GLN A 204 8.21 16.42 6.46
C GLN A 204 6.88 17.13 6.22
N GLY A 205 5.89 16.88 7.08
CA GLY A 205 4.56 17.47 7.12
C GLY A 205 3.60 16.93 6.07
N PHE A 206 3.89 15.78 5.43
CA PHE A 206 2.93 15.17 4.51
C PHE A 206 1.77 14.62 5.33
N PRO A 207 0.56 15.21 5.21
CA PRO A 207 -0.56 14.78 6.03
C PRO A 207 -1.02 13.39 5.61
N ARG A 208 -1.82 12.77 6.48
CA ARG A 208 -2.54 11.55 6.19
C ARG A 208 -3.96 11.68 6.76
N HIS A 209 -4.92 11.91 5.87
CA HIS A 209 -6.32 12.16 6.20
C HIS A 209 -7.19 10.93 5.96
N GLU A 210 -6.79 10.06 5.03
CA GLU A 210 -7.52 8.85 4.67
C GLU A 210 -6.58 7.84 4.02
N ILE A 211 -6.76 6.57 4.39
CA ILE A 211 -6.18 5.43 3.71
C ILE A 211 -7.25 4.76 2.86
N ILE A 212 -7.00 4.59 1.58
CA ILE A 212 -7.78 3.73 0.70
C ILE A 212 -7.09 2.36 0.67
N LEU A 213 -7.73 1.36 1.25
CA LEU A 213 -7.19 0.01 1.36
C LEU A 213 -7.54 -0.83 0.12
N SER A 214 -6.53 -1.53 -0.40
CA SER A 214 -6.65 -2.51 -1.48
C SER A 214 -5.75 -3.73 -1.22
N GLY A 215 -5.75 -4.71 -2.13
CA GLY A 215 -4.89 -5.90 -2.03
C GLY A 215 -5.50 -7.04 -1.21
N GLY A 216 -4.65 -7.92 -0.67
CA GLY A 216 -5.07 -9.18 -0.04
C GLY A 216 -5.86 -9.01 1.26
N LEU A 217 -5.63 -7.92 2.01
CA LEU A 217 -6.33 -7.67 3.27
C LEU A 217 -7.82 -7.34 3.10
N THR A 218 -8.28 -7.02 1.90
CA THR A 218 -9.70 -6.76 1.65
C THR A 218 -10.57 -8.00 1.84
N GLN A 219 -9.97 -9.19 1.83
CA GLN A 219 -10.63 -10.47 2.12
C GLN A 219 -10.94 -10.65 3.61
N THR A 220 -10.39 -9.80 4.49
CA THR A 220 -10.70 -9.80 5.93
C THR A 220 -10.98 -8.37 6.38
N PRO A 221 -12.18 -7.82 6.08
CA PRO A 221 -12.49 -6.42 6.32
C PRO A 221 -12.28 -5.95 7.76
N SER A 222 -12.44 -6.82 8.76
CA SER A 222 -12.22 -6.50 10.17
C SER A 222 -10.80 -6.01 10.48
N LEU A 223 -9.80 -6.39 9.67
CA LEU A 223 -8.42 -5.89 9.81
C LEU A 223 -8.28 -4.43 9.37
N GLY A 224 -9.25 -3.89 8.62
CA GLY A 224 -9.32 -2.46 8.30
C GLY A 224 -9.44 -1.58 9.55
N GLN A 225 -10.17 -2.02 10.57
CA GLN A 225 -10.25 -1.32 11.86
C GLN A 225 -8.89 -1.30 12.57
N VAL A 226 -8.19 -2.43 12.59
CA VAL A 226 -6.85 -2.53 13.19
C VAL A 226 -5.87 -1.58 12.50
N LEU A 227 -5.94 -1.49 11.17
CA LEU A 227 -5.12 -0.54 10.40
C LEU A 227 -5.47 0.92 10.74
N ALA A 228 -6.76 1.24 10.86
CA ALA A 228 -7.22 2.59 11.19
C ALA A 228 -6.73 3.03 12.58
N ASP A 229 -6.88 2.16 13.57
CA ASP A 229 -6.44 2.38 14.94
C ASP A 229 -4.91 2.49 15.03
N ALA A 230 -4.19 1.56 14.37
CA ALA A 230 -2.73 1.52 14.45
C ALA A 230 -2.05 2.68 13.71
N THR A 231 -2.71 3.30 12.72
CA THR A 231 -2.16 4.41 11.92
C THR A 231 -2.73 5.77 12.28
N HIS A 232 -3.70 5.84 13.21
CA HIS A 232 -4.47 7.06 13.51
C HIS A 232 -5.05 7.70 12.25
N THR A 233 -5.58 6.89 11.34
CA THR A 233 -6.10 7.38 10.06
C THR A 233 -7.33 6.61 9.65
N PRO A 234 -8.41 7.28 9.24
CA PRO A 234 -9.57 6.61 8.67
C PRO A 234 -9.19 5.69 7.50
N VAL A 235 -9.70 4.47 7.49
CA VAL A 235 -9.46 3.48 6.43
C VAL A 235 -10.75 3.22 5.69
N THR A 236 -10.74 3.40 4.38
CA THR A 236 -11.87 3.10 3.49
C THR A 236 -11.53 1.92 2.59
N LEU A 237 -12.40 0.92 2.59
CA LEU A 237 -12.39 -0.22 1.68
C LEU A 237 -13.59 -0.12 0.74
N PHE A 238 -13.35 0.01 -0.56
CA PHE A 238 -14.42 0.02 -1.57
C PHE A 238 -14.72 -1.39 -2.08
N ASP A 239 -15.99 -1.67 -2.42
CA ASP A 239 -16.41 -2.97 -2.96
C ASP A 239 -15.72 -3.31 -4.30
N SER A 240 -15.28 -2.29 -5.05
CA SER A 240 -14.61 -2.40 -6.35
C SER A 240 -13.07 -2.38 -6.27
N SER A 241 -12.47 -2.75 -5.14
CA SER A 241 -11.03 -2.59 -4.90
C SER A 241 -10.09 -3.50 -5.73
N SER A 242 -10.60 -4.41 -6.56
CA SER A 242 -9.79 -5.44 -7.24
C SER A 242 -9.15 -5.02 -8.57
N GLU A 243 -9.67 -4.00 -9.27
CA GLU A 243 -9.26 -3.65 -10.66
C GLU A 243 -8.47 -2.33 -10.75
N GLY A 244 -7.70 -1.96 -9.72
CA GLY A 244 -7.13 -0.61 -9.53
C GLY A 244 -6.40 -0.03 -10.74
N CYS A 245 -5.42 -0.74 -11.31
CA CYS A 245 -4.58 -0.21 -12.40
C CYS A 245 -5.34 -0.08 -13.73
N ALA A 246 -6.02 -1.15 -14.18
CA ALA A 246 -6.76 -1.15 -15.43
C ALA A 246 -7.93 -0.15 -15.39
N TRP A 247 -8.62 -0.07 -14.26
CA TRP A 247 -9.67 0.93 -14.03
C TRP A 247 -9.11 2.35 -14.04
N GLY A 248 -7.97 2.57 -13.39
CA GLY A 248 -7.28 3.86 -13.45
C GLY A 248 -6.91 4.29 -14.87
N ALA A 249 -6.40 3.36 -15.68
CA ALA A 249 -6.13 3.61 -17.10
C ALA A 249 -7.40 4.00 -17.88
N ALA A 250 -8.53 3.34 -17.62
CA ALA A 250 -9.82 3.71 -18.19
C ALA A 250 -10.27 5.12 -17.76
N ILE A 251 -10.13 5.47 -16.48
CA ILE A 251 -10.46 6.81 -15.97
C ILE A 251 -9.58 7.87 -16.66
N MET A 252 -8.29 7.63 -16.82
CA MET A 252 -7.39 8.55 -17.53
C MET A 252 -7.81 8.74 -19.00
N ALA A 253 -8.24 7.66 -19.67
CA ALA A 253 -8.79 7.72 -21.03
C ALA A 253 -10.08 8.55 -21.07
N CYS A 254 -11.00 8.34 -20.13
CA CYS A 254 -12.22 9.14 -20.00
C CYS A 254 -11.92 10.62 -19.76
N TYR A 255 -10.96 10.93 -18.88
CA TYR A 255 -10.56 12.31 -18.61
C TYR A 255 -9.93 12.95 -19.84
N THR A 256 -9.03 12.25 -20.54
CA THR A 256 -8.42 12.72 -21.79
C THR A 256 -9.47 13.04 -22.85
N HIS A 257 -10.47 12.15 -23.01
CA HIS A 257 -11.60 12.41 -23.90
C HIS A 257 -12.40 13.65 -23.46
N ALA A 258 -12.77 13.74 -22.18
CA ALA A 258 -13.50 14.88 -21.65
C ALA A 258 -12.76 16.21 -21.85
N ARG A 259 -11.44 16.24 -21.66
CA ARG A 259 -10.60 17.42 -21.92
C ARG A 259 -10.66 17.85 -23.39
N ARG A 260 -10.67 16.90 -24.32
CA ARG A 260 -10.80 17.18 -25.77
C ARG A 260 -12.17 17.72 -26.15
N GLU A 261 -13.22 17.30 -25.46
CA GLU A 261 -14.58 17.83 -25.60
C GLU A 261 -14.78 19.19 -24.89
N GLY A 262 -13.71 19.79 -24.35
CA GLY A 262 -13.74 21.12 -23.75
C GLY A 262 -14.02 21.14 -22.24
N ASN A 263 -13.98 19.99 -21.55
CA ASN A 263 -14.07 19.96 -20.09
C ASN A 263 -12.82 20.62 -19.48
N ASN A 264 -13.01 21.69 -18.71
CA ASN A 264 -11.93 22.45 -18.08
C ASN A 264 -11.69 22.11 -16.60
N THR A 265 -12.31 21.06 -16.06
CA THR A 265 -12.05 20.63 -14.67
C THR A 265 -10.61 20.15 -14.50
N SER A 266 -10.11 20.27 -13.27
CA SER A 266 -8.84 19.64 -12.87
C SER A 266 -9.01 18.12 -12.69
N TRP A 267 -7.89 17.39 -12.70
CA TRP A 267 -7.88 15.94 -12.46
C TRP A 267 -8.57 15.57 -11.14
N SER A 268 -8.20 16.24 -10.05
CA SER A 268 -8.81 16.05 -8.72
C SER A 268 -10.34 16.27 -8.74
N GLN A 269 -10.81 17.35 -9.36
CA GLN A 269 -12.25 17.62 -9.48
C GLN A 269 -12.97 16.59 -10.37
N PHE A 270 -12.31 16.11 -11.43
CA PHE A 270 -12.83 15.04 -12.26
C PHE A 270 -13.02 13.76 -11.46
N LEU A 271 -12.02 13.36 -10.66
CA LEU A 271 -12.11 12.20 -9.77
C LEU A 271 -13.23 12.34 -8.72
N LYS A 272 -13.40 13.52 -8.12
CA LYS A 272 -14.51 13.79 -7.17
C LYS A 272 -15.90 13.64 -7.78
N GLY A 273 -16.02 13.86 -9.10
CA GLY A 273 -17.27 13.64 -9.83
C GLY A 273 -17.58 12.17 -10.08
N LEU A 274 -16.62 11.27 -9.83
CA LEU A 274 -16.81 9.82 -9.94
C LEU A 274 -17.25 9.28 -8.58
N SER A 275 -18.35 8.54 -8.55
CA SER A 275 -18.76 7.78 -7.38
C SER A 275 -18.18 6.37 -7.45
N ARG A 276 -17.78 5.82 -6.30
CA ARG A 276 -17.67 4.37 -6.11
C ARG A 276 -18.86 3.91 -5.31
N ASP A 277 -19.49 2.84 -5.76
CA ASP A 277 -20.60 2.24 -5.03
C ASP A 277 -20.05 1.46 -3.83
N GLY A 278 -20.72 1.64 -2.69
CA GLY A 278 -20.50 0.83 -1.48
C GLY A 278 -19.13 0.99 -0.83
N GLY A 279 -18.84 0.09 0.11
CA GLY A 279 -17.62 0.09 0.90
C GLY A 279 -17.84 0.27 2.41
N ILE A 280 -16.78 -0.03 3.16
CA ILE A 280 -16.73 0.05 4.61
C ILE A 280 -15.67 1.08 4.99
N ARG A 281 -16.04 2.02 5.85
CA ARG A 281 -15.12 3.00 6.43
C ARG A 281 -14.93 2.71 7.91
N PHE A 282 -13.68 2.63 8.32
CA PHE A 282 -13.26 2.45 9.70
C PHE A 282 -12.68 3.76 10.22
N GLU A 283 -13.27 4.28 11.28
CA GLU A 283 -12.75 5.44 12.00
C GLU A 283 -11.83 4.94 13.13
N PRO A 284 -10.67 5.61 13.37
CA PRO A 284 -9.79 5.23 14.47
C PRO A 284 -10.50 5.29 15.82
N GLN A 285 -10.30 4.28 16.65
CA GLN A 285 -10.82 4.20 18.01
C GLN A 285 -9.72 4.60 19.00
N GLU A 286 -9.93 5.69 19.76
CA GLU A 286 -8.91 6.28 20.64
C GLU A 286 -8.30 5.27 21.64
N ASP A 287 -9.15 4.46 22.29
CA ASP A 287 -8.70 3.45 23.27
C ASP A 287 -7.79 2.38 22.64
N ALA A 288 -8.14 1.89 21.44
CA ALA A 288 -7.35 0.91 20.72
C ALA A 288 -6.06 1.52 20.16
N ALA A 289 -6.16 2.74 19.63
CA ALA A 289 -5.03 3.48 19.09
C ALA A 289 -3.95 3.74 20.16
N ALA A 290 -4.33 4.11 21.39
CA ALA A 290 -3.40 4.25 22.50
C ALA A 290 -2.66 2.94 22.84
N ILE A 291 -3.34 1.79 22.77
CA ILE A 291 -2.70 0.48 22.94
C ILE A 291 -1.73 0.21 21.79
N TYR A 292 -2.14 0.49 20.55
CA TYR A 292 -1.27 0.30 19.39
C TYR A 292 -0.06 1.22 19.40
N ASP A 293 -0.15 2.43 19.95
CA ASP A 293 1.01 3.30 20.16
C ASP A 293 2.02 2.68 21.14
N ALA A 294 1.53 2.08 22.24
CA ALA A 294 2.39 1.36 23.17
C ALA A 294 3.04 0.12 22.52
N CYS A 295 2.31 -0.59 21.66
CA CYS A 295 2.85 -1.70 20.87
C CYS A 295 3.88 -1.23 19.84
N TYR A 296 3.58 -0.17 19.10
CA TYR A 296 4.45 0.44 18.09
C TYR A 296 5.77 0.91 18.70
N ASN A 297 5.72 1.58 19.86
CA ASN A 297 6.92 1.99 20.59
C ASN A 297 7.79 0.80 21.02
N ARG A 298 7.19 -0.34 21.39
CA ARG A 298 7.94 -1.57 21.69
C ARG A 298 8.49 -2.22 20.43
N PHE A 299 7.72 -2.20 19.33
CA PHE A 299 8.18 -2.65 18.02
C PHE A 299 9.41 -1.87 17.56
N MET A 300 9.42 -0.54 17.69
CA MET A 300 10.58 0.28 17.31
C MET A 300 11.82 -0.03 18.16
N LYS A 301 11.65 -0.31 19.46
CA LYS A 301 12.75 -0.78 20.33
C LYS A 301 13.28 -2.15 19.90
N LEU A 302 12.40 -3.06 19.51
CA LEU A 302 12.77 -4.39 19.01
C LEU A 302 13.45 -4.31 17.64
N LEU A 303 12.98 -3.44 16.76
CA LEU A 303 13.61 -3.15 15.48
C LEU A 303 15.04 -2.62 15.67
N ALA A 304 15.27 -1.80 16.68
CA ALA A 304 16.62 -1.30 17.00
C ALA A 304 17.60 -2.40 17.46
N THR A 305 17.13 -3.60 17.82
CA THR A 305 17.99 -4.75 18.14
C THR A 305 18.26 -5.64 16.93
N GLN A 306 17.83 -5.24 15.73
CA GLN A 306 17.94 -6.08 14.52
C GLN A 306 19.38 -6.46 14.21
N ASP A 307 20.33 -5.52 14.33
CA ASP A 307 21.73 -5.82 14.06
C ASP A 307 22.24 -6.93 14.98
N ASP A 308 21.92 -6.90 16.28
CA ASP A 308 22.31 -7.94 17.23
C ASP A 308 21.68 -9.30 16.88
N LEU A 309 20.43 -9.30 16.40
CA LEU A 309 19.73 -10.50 15.95
C LEU A 309 20.37 -11.10 14.69
N ASP A 310 20.74 -10.26 13.72
CA ASP A 310 21.44 -10.66 12.52
C ASP A 310 22.79 -11.31 12.88
N HIS A 311 23.57 -10.70 13.78
CA HIS A 311 24.84 -11.26 14.27
C HIS A 311 24.67 -12.58 15.01
N ALA A 312 23.58 -12.77 15.77
CA ALA A 312 23.34 -14.00 16.51
C ALA A 312 23.02 -15.20 15.59
N LEU A 313 22.61 -14.95 14.34
CA LEU A 313 22.19 -15.97 13.36
C LEU A 313 23.26 -16.27 12.29
N THR A 314 24.45 -15.67 12.40
CA THR A 314 25.60 -15.86 11.49
C THR A 314 26.84 -16.31 12.24
#